data_AF-A0A8C7CF20-F1
#
_entry.id   AF-A0A8C7CF20-F1
#
_cell.length_a   1.000
_cell.length_b   1.000
_cell.length_c   1.000
_cell.angle_alpha   90.00
_cell.angle_beta   90.00
_cell.angle_gamma   90.00
#
_symmetry.space_group_name_H-M   'P 1'
#
loop_
_entity.id
_entity.type
_entity.pdbx_description
1 polymer ?
#
loop_
_entity_poly.entity_id
_entity_poly.type
_entity_poly.pdbx_seq_one_letter_code
_entity_poly.pdbx_strand_id
1 'polypeptide(L)'
;MGRVIRGQRKGAGSVFKAHVKHRKGAAKLRHIDFAERHGYIKGIVKVINGSLLSSSGVVAGGGRIDKPILKAGRAYHKYKAKRNSWPRVRGVAMNPVEHPFGGGNHQHIGKPSTIRRDAPAGRKVGLIAARRTGRLRGTKTVSEKEN
;
A
#
# COMPACT_ATOMS: atom_id res chain seq x y z
N MET A 1 25.92 6.01 -13.65
CA MET A 1 25.14 4.88 -13.10
C MET A 1 25.06 5.01 -11.59
N GLY A 2 23.93 4.66 -10.97
CA GLY A 2 23.71 4.78 -9.52
C GLY A 2 23.60 3.42 -8.81
N ARG A 3 23.49 3.44 -7.48
CA ARG A 3 23.20 2.26 -6.65
C ARG A 3 21.72 1.85 -6.77
N VAL A 4 21.43 0.61 -6.42
CA VAL A 4 20.06 0.08 -6.35
C VAL A 4 19.26 0.82 -5.29
N ILE A 5 18.17 1.49 -5.72
CA ILE A 5 17.40 2.34 -4.82
C ILE A 5 16.61 1.50 -3.81
N ARG A 6 16.25 2.09 -2.66
CA ARG A 6 15.50 1.40 -1.59
C ARG A 6 14.23 0.70 -2.08
N GLY A 7 13.52 1.27 -3.06
CA GLY A 7 12.31 0.68 -3.64
C GLY A 7 12.58 -0.69 -4.28
N GLN A 8 13.67 -0.80 -5.04
CA GLN A 8 14.08 -2.03 -5.72
C GLN A 8 14.50 -3.12 -4.73
N ARG A 9 15.24 -2.75 -3.67
CA ARG A 9 15.74 -3.69 -2.65
C ARG A 9 14.63 -4.46 -1.92
N LYS A 10 13.40 -3.95 -1.90
CA LYS A 10 12.25 -4.58 -1.23
C LYS A 10 11.76 -5.86 -1.91
N GLY A 11 11.98 -6.01 -3.22
CA GLY A 11 11.53 -7.18 -3.98
C GLY A 11 12.41 -8.41 -3.80
N ALA A 12 13.68 -8.24 -3.44
CA ALA A 12 14.67 -9.32 -3.40
C ALA A 12 14.53 -10.28 -2.20
N GLY A 13 13.48 -10.18 -1.39
CA GLY A 13 13.29 -11.07 -0.24
C GLY A 13 14.34 -10.95 0.87
N SER A 14 14.95 -9.77 1.01
CA SER A 14 15.95 -9.44 2.03
C SER A 14 15.29 -9.05 3.37
N VAL A 15 15.92 -8.16 4.15
CA VAL A 15 15.41 -7.60 5.43
C VAL A 15 14.01 -6.98 5.34
N PHE A 16 13.48 -6.74 4.13
CA PHE A 16 12.15 -6.18 3.89
C PHE A 16 11.02 -7.22 3.95
N LYS A 17 11.33 -8.51 4.15
CA LYS A 17 10.34 -9.56 4.40
C LYS A 17 9.49 -9.25 5.63
N ALA A 18 8.28 -9.82 5.66
CA ALA A 18 7.38 -9.68 6.78
C ALA A 18 7.91 -10.42 8.02
N HIS A 19 7.72 -9.84 9.20
CA HIS A 19 7.96 -10.53 10.45
C HIS A 19 6.76 -11.45 10.73
N VAL A 20 7.01 -12.76 10.73
CA VAL A 20 5.94 -13.79 10.80
C VAL A 20 5.94 -14.58 12.11
N LYS A 21 7.01 -14.52 12.92
CA LYS A 21 7.21 -15.38 14.10
C LYS A 21 6.09 -15.36 15.15
N HIS A 22 5.37 -14.24 15.32
CA HIS A 22 4.28 -14.09 16.29
C HIS A 22 2.89 -14.12 15.65
N ARG A 23 2.79 -14.36 14.33
CA ARG A 23 1.49 -14.50 13.66
C ARG A 23 0.92 -15.87 14.00
N LYS A 24 -0.37 -15.93 14.32
CA LYS A 24 -1.05 -17.19 14.70
C LYS A 24 -1.33 -18.08 13.50
N GLY A 25 -1.65 -17.49 12.35
CA GLY A 25 -1.95 -18.23 11.13
C GLY A 25 -2.51 -17.31 10.05
N ALA A 26 -2.85 -17.88 8.91
CA ALA A 26 -3.58 -17.19 7.87
C ALA A 26 -5.07 -17.12 8.22
N ALA A 27 -5.69 -15.94 8.12
CA ALA A 27 -7.15 -15.83 8.18
C ALA A 27 -7.74 -16.37 6.86
N LYS A 28 -8.59 -17.38 6.96
CA LYS A 28 -9.23 -18.05 5.80
C LYS A 28 -10.68 -18.39 6.15
N LEU A 29 -11.56 -18.29 5.16
CA LEU A 29 -12.88 -18.92 5.25
C LEU A 29 -12.73 -20.44 5.19
N ARG A 30 -13.73 -21.16 5.71
CA ARG A 30 -13.80 -22.61 5.56
C ARG A 30 -13.88 -23.00 4.08
N HIS A 31 -13.47 -24.23 3.78
CA HIS A 31 -13.68 -24.79 2.46
C HIS A 31 -15.16 -24.95 2.17
N ILE A 32 -15.56 -24.76 0.90
CA ILE A 32 -16.95 -24.91 0.45
C ILE A 32 -17.35 -26.38 0.56
N ASP A 33 -18.43 -26.67 1.28
CA ASP A 33 -18.98 -28.03 1.41
C ASP A 33 -19.91 -28.41 0.24
N PHE A 34 -20.51 -29.60 0.29
CA PHE A 34 -21.42 -30.08 -0.75
C PHE A 34 -22.68 -29.20 -0.87
N ALA A 35 -23.26 -28.74 0.25
CA ALA A 35 -24.52 -27.99 0.26
C ALA A 35 -24.36 -26.56 -0.32
N GLU A 36 -23.21 -25.94 -0.08
CA GLU A 36 -22.86 -24.62 -0.63
C GLU A 36 -22.49 -24.67 -2.13
N ARG A 37 -21.98 -25.82 -2.61
CA ARG A 37 -21.72 -26.06 -4.04
C ARG A 37 -22.99 -26.28 -4.85
N HIS A 38 -23.98 -26.95 -4.27
CA HIS A 38 -25.23 -27.34 -4.96
C HIS A 38 -26.39 -26.35 -4.73
N GLY A 39 -26.15 -25.22 -4.03
CA GLY A 39 -26.99 -24.03 -4.15
C GLY A 39 -28.11 -23.85 -3.11
N TYR A 40 -28.05 -24.53 -1.95
CA TYR A 40 -29.08 -24.38 -0.92
C TYR A 40 -29.06 -23.03 -0.17
N ILE A 41 -28.01 -22.21 -0.35
CA ILE A 41 -27.88 -20.89 0.28
C ILE A 41 -27.29 -19.92 -0.75
N LYS A 42 -28.08 -18.93 -1.19
CA LYS A 42 -27.65 -17.91 -2.17
C LYS A 42 -27.88 -16.51 -1.59
N GLY A 43 -26.81 -15.73 -1.43
CA GLY A 43 -26.84 -14.34 -0.96
C GLY A 43 -26.87 -13.29 -2.09
N ILE A 44 -27.09 -12.03 -1.72
CA ILE A 44 -27.37 -10.89 -2.62
C ILE A 44 -26.16 -10.44 -3.48
N VAL A 45 -26.51 -10.00 -4.68
CA VAL A 45 -25.72 -9.86 -5.91
C VAL A 45 -24.93 -8.55 -5.99
N LYS A 46 -23.62 -8.68 -6.19
CA LYS A 46 -22.78 -7.81 -7.04
C LYS A 46 -22.25 -8.73 -8.15
N VAL A 47 -21.98 -8.26 -9.39
CA VAL A 47 -21.53 -9.14 -10.50
C VAL A 47 -20.23 -9.87 -10.15
N ILE A 48 -20.40 -10.98 -9.48
CA ILE A 48 -19.47 -11.88 -8.82
C ILE A 48 -20.22 -13.21 -8.91
N ASN A 49 -19.56 -14.28 -9.33
CA ASN A 49 -20.21 -15.60 -9.41
C ASN A 49 -20.96 -15.89 -8.10
N GLY A 50 -22.28 -16.11 -8.17
CA GLY A 50 -23.19 -16.19 -7.01
C GLY A 50 -22.99 -17.40 -6.09
N SER A 51 -21.87 -18.12 -6.24
CA SER A 51 -21.47 -19.31 -5.48
C SER A 51 -20.28 -19.04 -4.56
N LEU A 52 -19.90 -17.78 -4.33
CA LEU A 52 -18.82 -17.41 -3.40
C LEU A 52 -19.35 -17.14 -2.00
N LEU A 53 -18.60 -17.60 -0.99
CA LEU A 53 -18.87 -17.30 0.41
C LEU A 53 -18.52 -15.87 0.77
N SER A 54 -19.37 -15.23 1.56
CA SER A 54 -19.14 -13.90 2.12
C SER A 54 -19.62 -13.85 3.56
N SER A 55 -18.93 -13.08 4.39
CA SER A 55 -19.39 -12.77 5.75
C SER A 55 -20.18 -11.47 5.72
N SER A 56 -21.40 -11.48 6.29
CA SER A 56 -22.20 -10.28 6.49
C SER A 56 -21.71 -9.47 7.71
N GLY A 57 -21.68 -8.15 7.59
CA GLY A 57 -21.33 -7.23 8.68
C GLY A 57 -20.05 -6.41 8.43
N VAL A 58 -19.70 -5.57 9.40
CA VAL A 58 -18.51 -4.70 9.36
C VAL A 58 -17.36 -5.34 10.13
N VAL A 59 -16.13 -5.21 9.62
CA VAL A 59 -14.93 -5.71 10.31
C VAL A 59 -14.71 -4.93 11.61
N ALA A 60 -14.56 -5.65 12.72
CA ALA A 60 -14.30 -5.06 14.03
C ALA A 60 -12.96 -4.28 14.10
N GLY A 61 -12.83 -3.36 15.07
CA GLY A 61 -11.61 -2.58 15.28
C GLY A 61 -11.51 -1.30 14.42
N GLY A 62 -12.65 -0.75 13.99
CA GLY A 62 -12.76 0.55 13.34
C GLY A 62 -12.20 1.71 14.19
N GLY A 63 -12.00 2.87 13.58
CA GLY A 63 -11.54 4.10 14.24
C GLY A 63 -10.09 4.11 14.76
N ARG A 64 -9.34 3.02 14.60
CA ARG A 64 -7.92 2.94 15.00
C ARG A 64 -7.03 4.01 14.34
N ILE A 65 -7.41 4.50 13.16
CA ILE A 65 -6.66 5.54 12.43
C ILE A 65 -6.98 6.95 12.90
N ASP A 66 -8.10 7.15 13.59
CA ASP A 66 -8.54 8.47 14.08
C ASP A 66 -7.64 8.93 15.22
N LYS A 67 -7.13 7.98 16.02
CA LYS A 67 -6.12 8.26 17.05
C LYS A 67 -4.75 8.49 16.42
N PRO A 68 -4.18 9.72 16.51
CA PRO A 68 -2.90 10.01 15.91
C PRO A 68 -1.74 9.28 16.60
N ILE A 69 -0.70 8.97 15.83
CA ILE A 69 0.56 8.42 16.35
C ILE A 69 1.45 9.60 16.78
N LEU A 70 1.46 9.90 18.08
CA LEU A 70 2.13 11.07 18.63
C LEU A 70 3.66 10.94 18.80
N LYS A 71 4.18 9.71 18.91
CA LYS A 71 5.61 9.45 19.22
C LYS A 71 6.23 8.50 18.20
N ALA A 72 7.50 8.74 17.86
CA ALA A 72 8.29 7.86 16.98
C ALA A 72 8.35 6.41 17.52
N GLY A 73 8.50 6.23 18.84
CA GLY A 73 8.49 4.90 19.47
C GLY A 73 7.20 4.11 19.22
N ARG A 74 6.03 4.77 19.22
CA ARG A 74 4.75 4.12 18.88
C ARG A 74 4.72 3.67 17.41
N ALA A 75 5.29 4.45 16.50
CA ALA A 75 5.45 4.06 15.10
C ALA A 75 6.42 2.87 14.94
N TYR A 76 7.54 2.89 15.68
CA TYR A 76 8.51 1.79 15.71
C TYR A 76 7.84 0.47 16.08
N HIS A 77 7.09 0.40 17.19
CA HIS A 77 6.38 -0.82 17.59
C HIS A 77 5.33 -1.27 16.56
N LYS A 78 4.64 -0.34 15.89
CA LYS A 78 3.70 -0.64 14.80
C LYS A 78 4.39 -1.34 13.62
N TYR A 79 5.58 -0.88 13.21
CA TYR A 79 6.32 -1.49 12.10
C TYR A 79 7.13 -2.72 12.51
N LYS A 80 7.59 -2.80 13.78
CA LYS A 80 8.24 -3.98 14.36
C LYS A 80 7.35 -5.22 14.29
N ALA A 81 6.03 -5.08 14.43
CA ALA A 81 5.09 -6.19 14.25
C ALA A 81 4.80 -6.55 12.79
N LYS A 82 5.14 -5.68 11.83
CA LYS A 82 4.79 -5.84 10.40
C LYS A 82 5.99 -6.27 9.56
N ARG A 83 6.80 -5.31 9.13
CA ARG A 83 8.01 -5.50 8.32
C ARG A 83 8.93 -4.30 8.51
N ASN A 84 10.20 -4.47 8.20
CA ASN A 84 11.18 -3.39 8.22
C ASN A 84 10.92 -2.35 7.10
N SER A 85 9.96 -1.44 7.30
CA SER A 85 9.64 -0.37 6.35
C SER A 85 9.66 1.04 6.94
N TRP A 86 10.17 1.18 8.16
CA TRP A 86 10.31 2.43 8.90
C TRP A 86 11.65 2.38 9.65
N PRO A 87 12.43 3.49 9.71
CA PRO A 87 12.13 4.83 9.21
C PRO A 87 12.25 4.95 7.68
N ARG A 88 11.63 6.00 7.11
CA ARG A 88 11.71 6.35 5.68
C ARG A 88 12.47 7.67 5.52
N VAL A 89 13.72 7.59 5.06
CA VAL A 89 14.48 8.75 4.60
C VAL A 89 13.89 9.29 3.28
N ARG A 90 13.83 10.62 3.16
CA ARG A 90 13.38 11.35 1.95
C ARG A 90 14.44 11.22 0.86
N GLY A 91 14.02 11.00 -0.39
CA GLY A 91 14.96 10.84 -1.51
C GLY A 91 15.81 12.08 -1.81
N VAL A 92 15.29 13.27 -1.50
CA VAL A 92 16.02 14.55 -1.64
C VAL A 92 17.16 14.72 -0.63
N ALA A 93 17.08 14.03 0.51
CA ALA A 93 18.12 14.06 1.53
C ALA A 93 19.20 12.98 1.30
N MET A 94 19.11 12.24 0.18
CA MET A 94 20.08 11.21 -0.19
C MET A 94 21.07 11.75 -1.22
N ASN A 95 22.14 11.01 -1.45
CA ASN A 95 23.10 11.33 -2.51
C ASN A 95 22.54 10.99 -3.91
N PRO A 96 23.06 11.59 -5.00
CA PRO A 96 22.61 11.30 -6.38
C PRO A 96 22.67 9.81 -6.73
N VAL A 97 23.64 9.10 -6.16
CA VAL A 97 23.85 7.67 -6.37
C VAL A 97 22.72 6.82 -5.78
N GLU A 98 22.01 7.30 -4.74
CA GLU A 98 21.03 6.50 -3.99
C GLU A 98 19.58 6.78 -4.39
N HIS A 99 19.31 7.97 -4.92
CA HIS A 99 17.97 8.37 -5.31
C HIS A 99 17.99 9.36 -6.48
N PRO A 100 17.07 9.24 -7.47
CA PRO A 100 17.00 10.16 -8.61
C PRO A 100 16.78 11.64 -8.29
N PHE A 101 16.46 11.97 -7.04
CA PHE A 101 16.18 13.33 -6.55
C PHE A 101 17.22 13.78 -5.52
N GLY A 102 18.27 12.97 -5.30
CA GLY A 102 19.29 13.23 -4.29
C GLY A 102 20.44 14.09 -4.82
N GLY A 103 21.15 14.74 -3.89
CA GLY A 103 22.30 15.60 -4.12
C GLY A 103 21.97 17.07 -4.39
N GLY A 104 22.95 17.78 -4.97
CA GLY A 104 22.95 19.23 -5.14
C GLY A 104 23.39 19.99 -3.88
N ASN A 105 23.69 21.28 -4.03
CA ASN A 105 24.15 22.14 -2.93
C ASN A 105 23.02 22.51 -1.95
N HIS A 106 21.78 22.59 -2.46
CA HIS A 106 20.58 22.83 -1.66
C HIS A 106 19.59 21.67 -1.87
N GLN A 107 18.87 21.28 -0.83
CA GLN A 107 17.90 20.17 -0.91
C GLN A 107 16.68 20.56 -1.75
N HIS A 108 16.66 20.15 -3.01
CA HIS A 108 15.53 20.32 -3.94
C HIS A 108 15.50 19.13 -4.91
N ILE A 109 14.36 18.93 -5.60
CA ILE A 109 14.18 17.74 -6.45
C ILE A 109 14.99 17.85 -7.76
N GLY A 110 15.17 19.07 -8.27
CA GLY A 110 15.95 19.36 -9.49
C GLY A 110 15.34 18.87 -10.81
N LYS A 111 14.24 18.11 -10.76
CA LYS A 111 13.48 17.62 -11.92
C LYS A 111 12.00 17.39 -11.56
N PRO A 112 11.09 17.28 -12.54
CA PRO A 112 9.70 16.98 -12.27
C PRO A 112 9.55 15.68 -11.46
N SER A 113 8.68 15.72 -10.44
CA SER A 113 8.39 14.54 -9.61
C SER A 113 7.35 13.59 -10.23
N THR A 114 6.73 13.99 -11.34
CA THR A 114 5.78 13.19 -12.12
C THR A 114 6.52 12.24 -13.05
N ILE A 115 6.20 10.95 -12.97
CA ILE A 115 6.88 9.90 -13.74
C ILE A 115 5.86 9.06 -14.50
N ARG A 116 6.20 8.68 -15.74
CA ARG A 116 5.37 7.81 -16.58
C ARG A 116 5.23 6.40 -16.02
N ARG A 117 4.15 5.70 -16.41
CA ARG A 117 3.85 4.33 -15.93
C ARG A 117 4.86 3.28 -16.41
N ASP A 118 5.36 3.46 -17.63
CA ASP A 118 6.33 2.62 -18.36
C ASP A 118 7.78 2.86 -17.92
N ALA A 119 8.05 3.81 -17.02
CA ALA A 119 9.40 4.09 -16.55
C ALA A 119 10.07 2.84 -15.94
N PRO A 120 11.39 2.66 -16.15
CA PRO A 120 12.12 1.50 -15.64
C PRO A 120 12.23 1.51 -14.11
N ALA A 121 12.54 0.34 -13.54
CA ALA A 121 12.87 0.22 -12.12
C ALA A 121 14.06 1.12 -11.77
N GLY A 122 13.99 1.83 -10.65
CA GLY A 122 14.98 2.86 -10.28
C GLY A 122 14.58 4.28 -10.70
N ARG A 123 13.87 4.44 -11.84
CA ARG A 123 13.30 5.74 -12.28
C ARG A 123 11.86 5.94 -11.83
N LYS A 124 11.13 4.86 -11.57
CA LYS A 124 9.73 4.86 -11.08
C LYS A 124 9.64 5.31 -9.60
N VAL A 125 9.90 6.59 -9.35
CA VAL A 125 9.90 7.25 -8.03
C VAL A 125 9.12 8.57 -8.08
N GLY A 126 8.58 9.04 -6.96
CA GLY A 126 7.74 10.25 -6.93
C GLY A 126 6.27 9.96 -7.24
N LEU A 127 5.63 10.85 -8.01
CA LEU A 127 4.23 10.77 -8.42
C LEU A 127 4.11 9.93 -9.70
N ILE A 128 3.94 8.62 -9.52
CA ILE A 128 3.89 7.65 -10.62
C ILE A 128 2.52 7.69 -11.30
N ALA A 129 2.51 7.87 -12.63
CA ALA A 129 1.33 7.92 -13.48
C ALA A 129 0.27 8.94 -13.00
N ALA A 130 0.72 10.03 -12.37
CA ALA A 130 -0.17 11.07 -11.89
C ALA A 130 -0.84 11.79 -13.06
N ARG A 131 -2.17 11.81 -13.08
CA ARG A 131 -2.99 12.58 -14.05
C ARG A 131 -3.17 14.04 -13.66
N ARG A 132 -3.11 14.32 -12.35
CA ARG A 132 -3.17 15.66 -11.75
C ARG A 132 -2.25 15.72 -10.53
N THR A 133 -1.79 16.91 -10.18
CA THR A 133 -0.97 17.16 -8.98
C THR A 133 -1.62 18.26 -8.12
N GLY A 134 -1.07 18.51 -6.93
CA GLY A 134 -1.56 19.54 -6.00
C GLY A 134 -2.72 19.07 -5.11
N ARG A 135 -3.25 20.02 -4.31
CA ARG A 135 -4.37 19.76 -3.40
C ARG A 135 -5.63 19.44 -4.22
N LEU A 136 -6.31 18.36 -3.87
CA LEU A 136 -7.64 18.08 -4.42
C LEU A 136 -8.61 19.15 -3.88
N ARG A 137 -9.15 19.96 -4.78
CA ARG A 137 -10.27 20.88 -4.54
C ARG A 137 -11.47 20.32 -5.31
N GLY A 138 -12.62 20.19 -4.64
CA GLY A 138 -13.82 19.48 -5.13
C GLY A 138 -13.94 18.05 -4.58
N THR A 139 -15.16 17.65 -4.23
CA THR A 139 -15.50 16.25 -3.94
C THR A 139 -15.45 15.47 -5.26
N LYS A 140 -15.09 14.19 -5.21
CA LYS A 140 -15.56 13.29 -6.28
C LYS A 140 -17.08 13.32 -6.15
N THR A 141 -17.80 13.87 -7.12
CA THR A 141 -19.19 13.49 -7.32
C THR A 141 -19.16 11.98 -7.50
N VAL A 142 -19.60 11.25 -6.47
CA VAL A 142 -19.94 9.85 -6.66
C VAL A 142 -21.12 9.94 -7.62
N SER A 143 -20.93 9.54 -8.88
CA SER A 143 -22.07 9.35 -9.76
C SER A 143 -22.92 8.28 -9.10
N GLU A 144 -23.99 8.69 -8.44
CA GLU A 144 -25.08 7.79 -8.06
C GLU A 144 -25.55 7.19 -9.39
N LYS A 145 -25.15 5.95 -9.66
CA LYS A 145 -25.77 5.20 -10.73
C LYS A 145 -27.15 4.85 -10.21
N GLU A 146 -28.16 5.60 -10.63
CA GLU A 146 -29.54 5.17 -10.52
C GLU A 146 -29.73 3.90 -11.36
N ASN A 147 -30.37 2.91 -10.72
CA ASN A 147 -30.78 1.58 -11.18
C ASN A 147 -29.70 0.51 -11.39
#